data_AF-A0A7R9HGY0-F1
#
_entry.id   AF-A0A7R9HGY0-F1
#
_cell.length_a   1.000
_cell.length_b   1.000
_cell.length_c   1.000
_cell.angle_alpha   90.00
_cell.angle_beta   90.00
_cell.angle_gamma   90.00
#
_symmetry.space_group_name_H-M   'P 1'
#
loop_
_entity.id
_entity.type
_entity.pdbx_description
1 polymer ?
#
loop_
_entity_poly.entity_id
_entity_poly.type
_entity_poly.pdbx_seq_one_letter_code
_entity_poly.pdbx_strand_id
1 'polypeptide(L)'
;QYGLYGSFLGCFLYIVLGSCKDVPMGPTAIISMLTYQTTKGLDPAFAVLLCFLMGCVEVLMGLLGLGFVIDFISGPVSSGFTSAAALIIVTSQVKDVLGITSSGNTFIEMWGSLFQQVGDTRLGDTIMGSVCIIVLLLMRYMTMLKVGPKEPEQQTMMQRVINKSLWLIGTSRNAVLVIICGLVGYQLSQQGEAPFKLIGTP
;
A
#
# COMPACT_ATOMS: atom_id res chain seq x y z
N GLN A 1 -7.29 -5.75 10.63
CA GLN A 1 -6.90 -5.88 12.05
C GLN A 1 -5.48 -6.42 12.17
N TYR A 2 -5.16 -7.60 11.66
CA TYR A 2 -3.81 -8.20 11.71
C TYR A 2 -2.68 -7.32 11.14
N GLY A 3 -2.91 -6.63 10.02
CA GLY A 3 -1.90 -5.71 9.46
C GLY A 3 -1.57 -4.53 10.38
N LEU A 4 -2.55 -3.99 11.13
CA LEU A 4 -2.32 -2.89 12.06
C LEU A 4 -1.47 -3.35 13.24
N TYR A 5 -1.74 -4.55 13.76
CA TYR A 5 -0.93 -5.17 14.82
C TYR A 5 0.51 -5.40 14.38
N GLY A 6 0.70 -5.93 13.17
CA GLY A 6 2.03 -6.15 12.59
C GLY A 6 2.84 -4.86 12.41
N SER A 7 2.21 -3.81 11.84
CA SER A 7 2.87 -2.50 11.67
C SER A 7 3.29 -1.87 12.99
N PHE A 8 2.43 -1.94 14.01
CA PHE A 8 2.69 -1.26 15.28
C PHE A 8 3.76 -1.99 16.10
N LEU A 9 3.60 -3.30 16.31
CA LEU A 9 4.53 -4.09 17.12
C LEU A 9 5.91 -4.20 16.46
N GLY A 10 5.97 -4.38 15.13
CA GLY A 10 7.23 -4.48 14.39
C GLY A 10 8.11 -3.23 14.54
N CYS A 11 7.50 -2.04 14.53
CA CYS A 11 8.21 -0.78 14.74
C CYS A 11 8.86 -0.70 16.13
N PHE A 12 8.15 -1.08 17.20
CA PHE A 12 8.73 -1.07 18.56
C PHE A 12 9.89 -2.04 18.71
N LEU A 13 9.77 -3.24 18.15
CA LEU A 13 10.85 -4.22 18.17
C LEU A 13 12.07 -3.73 17.38
N TYR A 14 11.85 -3.11 16.21
CA TYR A 14 12.93 -2.56 15.39
C TYR A 14 13.64 -1.37 16.05
N ILE A 15 12.97 -0.58 16.90
CA ILE A 15 13.64 0.49 17.67
C ILE A 15 14.72 -0.09 18.60
N VAL A 16 14.47 -1.26 19.18
CA VAL A 16 15.40 -1.90 20.14
C VAL A 16 16.47 -2.74 19.45
N LEU A 17 16.10 -3.44 18.37
CA LEU A 17 16.94 -4.46 17.72
C LEU A 17 17.47 -4.06 16.34
N GLY A 18 17.01 -2.95 15.76
CA GLY A 18 17.31 -2.56 14.38
C GLY A 18 18.68 -1.92 14.21
N SER A 19 19.35 -2.26 13.11
CA SER A 19 20.69 -1.76 12.79
C SER A 19 20.70 -0.48 11.94
N CYS A 20 19.60 -0.17 11.23
CA CYS A 20 19.55 0.91 10.23
C CYS A 20 18.35 1.84 10.45
N LYS A 21 18.59 3.16 10.53
CA LYS A 21 17.54 4.17 10.76
C LYS A 21 16.55 4.37 9.59
N ASP A 22 16.92 3.97 8.37
CA ASP A 22 16.18 4.32 7.14
C ASP A 22 15.34 3.17 6.56
N VAL A 23 15.19 2.06 7.29
CA VAL A 23 14.40 0.89 6.83
C VAL A 23 12.96 1.03 7.30
N PRO A 24 11.98 1.22 6.40
CA PRO A 24 10.57 1.24 6.78
C PRO A 24 10.13 -0.16 7.19
N MET A 25 9.69 -0.32 8.44
CA MET A 25 9.12 -1.56 8.96
C MET A 25 7.59 -1.56 8.85
N GLY A 26 7.04 -2.64 8.32
CA GLY A 26 5.60 -2.82 8.19
C GLY A 26 5.22 -3.97 7.25
N PRO A 27 3.95 -4.40 7.27
CA PRO A 27 3.45 -5.40 6.35
C PRO A 27 3.50 -4.85 4.93
N THR A 28 4.22 -5.56 4.06
CA THR A 28 4.23 -5.24 2.63
C THR A 28 3.10 -5.97 1.91
N ALA A 29 2.66 -5.42 0.78
CA ALA A 29 1.62 -6.03 -0.05
C ALA A 29 1.99 -7.45 -0.48
N ILE A 30 3.27 -7.68 -0.80
CA ILE A 30 3.79 -8.98 -1.24
C ILE A 30 3.69 -10.01 -0.12
N ILE A 31 4.18 -9.69 1.09
CA ILE A 31 4.14 -10.61 2.23
C ILE A 31 2.68 -10.95 2.57
N SER A 32 1.80 -9.95 2.51
CA SER A 32 0.36 -10.14 2.74
C SER A 32 -0.26 -11.06 1.69
N MET A 33 0.11 -10.87 0.41
CA MET A 33 -0.39 -11.68 -0.70
C MET A 33 0.11 -13.12 -0.64
N LEU A 34 1.40 -13.34 -0.37
CA LEU A 34 1.98 -14.68 -0.22
C LEU A 34 1.36 -15.41 0.98
N THR A 35 1.21 -14.73 2.11
CA THR A 35 0.54 -15.28 3.29
C THR A 35 -0.89 -15.69 2.94
N TYR A 36 -1.64 -14.82 2.25
CA TYR A 36 -2.99 -15.13 1.79
C TYR A 36 -3.02 -16.36 0.87
N GLN A 37 -2.12 -16.45 -0.11
CA GLN A 37 -2.07 -17.60 -1.02
C GLN A 37 -1.73 -18.91 -0.29
N THR A 38 -0.82 -18.88 0.69
CA THR A 38 -0.45 -20.06 1.48
C THR A 38 -1.55 -20.48 2.47
N THR A 39 -2.34 -19.52 2.96
CA THR A 39 -3.36 -19.77 4.00
C THR A 39 -4.79 -19.75 3.47
N LYS A 40 -4.97 -19.62 2.16
CA LYS A 40 -6.29 -19.54 1.53
C LYS A 40 -7.10 -20.80 1.81
N GLY A 41 -8.29 -20.64 2.40
CA GLY A 41 -9.17 -21.76 2.73
C GLY A 41 -8.82 -22.51 4.02
N LEU A 42 -7.82 -22.03 4.77
CA LEU A 42 -7.45 -22.53 6.08
C LEU A 42 -7.94 -21.56 7.18
N ASP A 43 -7.95 -22.04 8.43
CA ASP A 43 -8.27 -21.20 9.59
C ASP A 43 -7.22 -20.07 9.73
N PRO A 44 -7.62 -18.83 10.09
CA PRO A 44 -6.68 -17.73 10.37
C PRO A 44 -5.54 -18.08 11.34
N ALA A 45 -5.72 -19.06 12.23
CA ALA A 45 -4.66 -19.58 13.10
C ALA A 45 -3.44 -20.11 12.33
N PHE A 46 -3.61 -20.62 11.10
CA PHE A 46 -2.50 -21.07 10.26
C PHE A 46 -1.61 -19.91 9.80
N ALA A 47 -2.16 -18.71 9.60
CA ALA A 47 -1.36 -17.53 9.29
C ALA A 47 -0.49 -17.11 10.49
N VAL A 48 -1.00 -17.27 11.71
CA VAL A 48 -0.24 -17.01 12.95
C VAL A 48 0.87 -18.05 13.10
N LEU A 49 0.58 -19.32 12.87
CA LEU A 49 1.59 -20.39 12.91
C LEU A 49 2.67 -20.19 11.84
N LEU A 50 2.28 -19.81 10.62
CA LEU A 50 3.21 -19.50 9.54
C LEU A 50 4.14 -18.34 9.93
N CYS A 51 3.58 -17.26 10.49
CA CYS A 51 4.35 -16.12 10.97
C CYS A 51 5.34 -16.52 12.08
N PHE A 52 4.90 -17.35 13.04
CA PHE A 52 5.77 -17.86 14.10
C PHE A 52 6.92 -18.70 13.54
N LEU A 53 6.63 -19.62 12.61
CA LEU A 53 7.62 -20.48 11.98
C LEU A 53 8.65 -19.66 11.17
N MET A 54 8.19 -18.66 10.42
CA MET A 54 9.09 -17.74 9.70
C MET A 54 10.04 -17.02 10.66
N GLY A 55 9.55 -16.54 11.81
CA GLY A 55 10.39 -15.94 12.84
C GLY A 55 11.43 -16.92 13.42
N CYS A 56 11.05 -18.17 13.68
CA CYS A 56 12.00 -19.20 14.10
C CYS A 56 13.09 -19.45 13.05
N VAL A 57 12.71 -19.52 11.77
CA VAL A 57 13.65 -19.71 10.66
C VAL A 57 14.59 -18.51 10.52
N GLU A 58 14.09 -17.28 10.61
CA GLU A 58 14.90 -16.06 10.55
C GLU A 58 15.92 -15.98 11.70
N VAL A 59 15.50 -16.31 12.93
CA VAL A 59 16.42 -16.39 14.08
C VAL A 59 17.48 -17.47 13.84
N LEU A 60 17.09 -18.65 13.37
CA LEU A 60 18.03 -19.73 13.06
C LEU A 60 19.03 -19.32 11.97
N MET A 61 18.57 -18.67 10.91
CA MET A 61 19.42 -18.14 9.84
C MET A 61 20.42 -17.09 10.37
N GLY A 62 19.97 -16.22 11.27
CA GLY A 62 20.82 -15.24 11.96
C GLY A 62 21.88 -15.90 12.83
N LEU A 63 21.51 -16.91 13.63
CA LEU A 63 22.43 -17.67 14.48
C LEU A 63 23.47 -18.45 13.66
N LEU A 64 23.08 -18.98 12.50
CA LEU A 64 23.97 -19.66 11.58
C LEU A 64 24.82 -18.72 10.71
N GLY A 65 24.64 -17.40 10.83
CA GLY A 65 25.39 -16.41 10.06
C GLY A 65 25.10 -16.45 8.56
N LEU A 66 23.92 -16.90 8.15
CA LEU A 66 23.53 -17.06 6.73
C LEU A 66 23.30 -15.73 5.99
N GLY A 67 23.67 -14.59 6.58
CA GLY A 67 23.61 -13.28 5.92
C GLY A 67 24.44 -13.21 4.63
N PHE A 68 25.51 -14.00 4.51
CA PHE A 68 26.35 -14.06 3.31
C PHE A 68 25.56 -14.51 2.05
N VAL A 69 24.42 -15.18 2.23
CA VAL A 69 23.57 -15.61 1.11
C VAL A 69 23.03 -14.41 0.33
N ILE A 70 22.85 -13.26 1.00
CA ILE A 70 22.39 -12.02 0.36
C ILE A 70 23.41 -11.54 -0.68
N ASP A 71 24.71 -11.76 -0.45
CA ASP A 71 25.78 -11.35 -1.38
C ASP A 71 25.75 -12.13 -2.70
N PHE A 72 25.08 -13.29 -2.73
CA PHE A 72 24.86 -14.07 -3.96
C PHE A 72 23.64 -13.62 -4.77
N ILE A 73 22.83 -12.70 -4.26
CA ILE A 73 21.68 -12.15 -4.99
C ILE A 73 22.20 -11.06 -5.93
N SER A 74 22.23 -11.37 -7.23
CA SER A 74 22.68 -10.40 -8.23
C SER A 74 21.71 -9.21 -8.35
N GLY A 75 22.25 -8.04 -8.68
CA GLY A 75 21.45 -6.83 -8.96
C GLY A 75 20.30 -7.06 -9.96
N PRO A 76 20.51 -7.78 -11.07
CA PRO A 76 19.44 -8.14 -12.01
C PRO A 76 18.30 -8.95 -11.38
N VAL A 77 18.60 -9.89 -10.47
CA VAL A 77 17.57 -10.70 -9.78
C VAL A 77 16.72 -9.83 -8.86
N SER A 78 17.35 -8.97 -8.07
CA SER A 78 16.65 -8.03 -7.19
C SER A 78 15.77 -7.04 -7.98
N SER A 79 16.29 -6.51 -9.09
CA SER A 79 15.54 -5.63 -10.01
C SER A 79 14.36 -6.35 -10.66
N GLY A 80 14.55 -7.59 -11.12
CA GLY A 80 13.50 -8.43 -11.69
C GLY A 80 12.39 -8.73 -10.68
N PHE A 81 12.76 -9.11 -9.45
CA PHE A 81 11.81 -9.34 -8.35
C PHE A 81 11.01 -8.08 -8.02
N THR A 82 11.67 -6.93 -7.87
CA THR A 82 11.02 -5.65 -7.57
C THR A 82 10.07 -5.23 -8.68
N SER A 83 10.45 -5.43 -9.95
CA SER A 83 9.61 -5.13 -11.12
C SER A 83 8.38 -6.03 -11.17
N ALA A 84 8.55 -7.34 -10.95
CA ALA A 84 7.43 -8.29 -10.90
C ALA A 84 6.47 -7.96 -9.75
N ALA A 85 7.00 -7.64 -8.57
CA ALA A 85 6.22 -7.20 -7.43
C ALA A 85 5.41 -5.93 -7.73
N ALA A 86 6.02 -4.93 -8.39
CA ALA A 86 5.33 -3.72 -8.80
C ALA A 86 4.16 -4.02 -9.75
N LEU A 87 4.35 -4.89 -10.74
CA LEU A 87 3.29 -5.32 -11.65
C LEU A 87 2.14 -6.02 -10.92
N ILE A 88 2.45 -6.89 -9.97
CA ILE A 88 1.45 -7.59 -9.15
C ILE A 88 0.66 -6.59 -8.29
N ILE A 89 1.33 -5.64 -7.64
CA ILE A 89 0.68 -4.60 -6.84
C ILE A 89 -0.26 -3.77 -7.71
N VAL A 90 0.21 -3.28 -8.86
CA VAL A 90 -0.63 -2.50 -9.80
C VAL A 90 -1.85 -3.32 -10.22
N THR A 91 -1.66 -4.59 -10.59
CA THR A 91 -2.76 -5.48 -10.98
C THR A 91 -3.80 -5.64 -9.86
N SER A 92 -3.34 -5.80 -8.61
CA SER A 92 -4.24 -5.87 -7.46
C SER A 92 -5.00 -4.56 -7.21
N GLN A 93 -4.43 -3.41 -7.55
CA GLN A 93 -5.14 -2.13 -7.39
C GLN A 93 -6.12 -1.87 -8.55
N VAL A 94 -5.82 -2.32 -9.76
CA VAL A 94 -6.71 -2.16 -10.92
C VAL A 94 -8.05 -2.85 -10.70
N LYS A 95 -8.06 -4.08 -10.17
CA LYS A 95 -9.32 -4.78 -9.84
C LYS A 95 -10.18 -4.00 -8.83
N ASP A 96 -9.53 -3.39 -7.83
CA ASP A 96 -10.19 -2.70 -6.72
C ASP A 96 -10.77 -1.36 -7.22
N VAL A 97 -10.07 -0.67 -8.12
CA VAL A 97 -10.55 0.57 -8.76
C VAL A 97 -11.73 0.28 -9.70
N LEU A 98 -11.71 -0.80 -10.47
CA LEU A 98 -12.79 -1.15 -11.38
C LEU A 98 -14.02 -1.77 -10.68
N GLY A 99 -13.89 -2.13 -9.40
CA GLY A 99 -14.95 -2.80 -8.64
C GLY A 99 -15.27 -4.22 -9.12
N ILE A 100 -14.36 -4.85 -9.86
CA ILE A 100 -14.55 -6.18 -10.44
C ILE A 100 -14.05 -7.24 -9.47
N THR A 101 -14.86 -8.27 -9.22
CA THR A 101 -14.42 -9.46 -8.47
C THR A 101 -13.63 -10.41 -9.36
N SER A 102 -12.35 -10.07 -9.59
CA SER A 102 -11.44 -10.95 -10.35
C SER A 102 -11.18 -12.26 -9.59
N SER A 103 -11.46 -13.38 -10.26
CA SER A 103 -11.15 -14.72 -9.80
C SER A 103 -9.91 -15.26 -10.53
N GLY A 104 -8.79 -15.35 -9.83
CA GLY A 104 -7.53 -15.88 -10.34
C GLY A 104 -6.45 -15.84 -9.26
N ASN A 105 -5.59 -16.85 -9.21
CA ASN A 105 -4.48 -16.89 -8.24
C ASN A 105 -3.15 -16.42 -8.87
N THR A 106 -3.06 -16.44 -10.19
CA THR A 106 -1.87 -16.02 -10.94
C THR A 106 -2.07 -14.68 -11.65
N PHE A 107 -0.96 -14.01 -11.97
CA PHE A 107 -0.99 -12.74 -12.71
C PHE A 107 -1.76 -12.85 -14.03
N ILE A 108 -1.52 -13.93 -14.79
CA ILE A 108 -2.14 -14.14 -16.10
C ILE A 108 -3.64 -14.41 -15.96
N GLU A 109 -4.05 -15.24 -14.99
CA GLU A 109 -5.47 -15.49 -14.71
C GLU A 109 -6.20 -14.22 -14.28
N MET A 110 -5.57 -13.40 -13.43
CA MET A 110 -6.15 -12.12 -13.01
C MET A 110 -6.42 -11.23 -14.22
N TRP A 111 -5.46 -11.03 -15.12
CA TRP A 111 -5.67 -10.24 -16.32
C TRP A 111 -6.71 -10.85 -17.27
N GLY A 112 -6.70 -12.16 -17.48
CA GLY A 112 -7.71 -12.85 -18.28
C GLY A 112 -9.14 -12.63 -17.75
N SER A 113 -9.31 -12.76 -16.43
CA SER A 113 -10.61 -12.52 -15.77
C SER A 113 -11.04 -11.05 -15.84
N LEU A 114 -10.11 -10.11 -15.71
CA LEU A 114 -10.40 -8.67 -15.84
C LEU A 114 -10.90 -8.32 -17.24
N PHE A 115 -10.31 -8.88 -18.30
CA PHE A 115 -10.76 -8.64 -19.66
C PHE A 115 -12.14 -9.27 -19.95
N GLN A 116 -12.43 -10.43 -19.36
CA GLN A 116 -13.73 -11.08 -19.52
C GLN A 116 -14.84 -10.37 -18.74
N GLN A 117 -14.53 -9.83 -17.57
CA GLN A 117 -15.49 -9.18 -16.67
C GLN A 117 -15.51 -7.66 -16.80
N VAL A 118 -14.84 -7.09 -17.81
CA VAL A 118 -14.78 -5.63 -18.01
C VAL A 118 -16.18 -5.00 -18.15
N GLY A 119 -17.14 -5.75 -18.69
CA GLY A 119 -18.54 -5.32 -18.82
C GLY A 119 -19.35 -5.31 -17.52
N ASP A 120 -18.87 -5.98 -16.47
CA ASP A 120 -19.50 -6.03 -15.13
C ASP A 120 -18.88 -4.98 -14.19
N THR A 121 -18.37 -3.89 -14.75
CA THR A 121 -17.74 -2.80 -14.01
C THR A 121 -18.77 -2.08 -13.16
N ARG A 122 -18.50 -1.96 -11.86
CA ARG A 122 -19.31 -1.14 -10.98
C ARG A 122 -18.93 0.32 -11.18
N LEU A 123 -19.81 1.06 -11.86
CA LEU A 123 -19.59 2.47 -12.20
C LEU A 123 -19.32 3.33 -10.94
N GLY A 124 -19.99 3.06 -9.83
CA GLY A 124 -19.76 3.80 -8.57
C GLY A 124 -18.37 3.61 -7.99
N ASP A 125 -17.85 2.37 -7.97
CA ASP A 125 -16.47 2.08 -7.52
C ASP A 125 -15.44 2.74 -8.46
N THR A 126 -15.68 2.67 -9.77
CA THR A 126 -14.80 3.24 -10.79
C THR A 126 -14.74 4.76 -10.74
N ILE A 127 -15.89 5.44 -10.58
CA ILE A 127 -15.95 6.90 -10.43
C ILE A 127 -15.23 7.32 -9.15
N MET A 128 -15.49 6.65 -8.02
CA MET A 128 -14.84 7.00 -6.76
C MET A 128 -13.32 6.75 -6.82
N GLY A 129 -12.89 5.60 -7.35
CA GLY A 129 -11.48 5.27 -7.53
C GLY A 129 -10.75 6.25 -8.45
N SER A 130 -11.35 6.63 -9.57
CA SER A 130 -10.77 7.61 -10.51
C SER A 130 -10.70 9.02 -9.91
N VAL A 131 -11.72 9.48 -9.19
CA VAL A 131 -11.70 10.75 -8.45
C VAL A 131 -10.61 10.75 -7.38
N CYS A 132 -10.47 9.67 -6.61
CA CYS A 132 -9.37 9.49 -5.66
C CYS A 132 -8.00 9.66 -6.33
N ILE A 133 -7.78 8.99 -7.46
CA ILE A 133 -6.52 9.07 -8.22
C ILE A 133 -6.28 10.50 -8.69
N ILE A 134 -7.28 11.17 -9.26
CA ILE A 134 -7.16 12.55 -9.73
C ILE A 134 -6.80 13.49 -8.57
N VAL A 135 -7.50 13.40 -7.43
CA VAL A 135 -7.23 14.23 -6.26
C VAL A 135 -5.81 13.97 -5.72
N LEU A 136 -5.38 12.72 -5.63
CA LEU A 136 -4.01 12.38 -5.23
C LEU A 136 -2.96 12.98 -6.16
N LEU A 137 -3.20 12.90 -7.48
CA LEU A 137 -2.30 13.47 -8.49
C LEU A 137 -2.27 15.00 -8.42
N LEU A 138 -3.42 15.66 -8.21
CA LEU A 138 -3.49 17.11 -8.02
C LEU A 138 -2.77 17.54 -6.74
N MET A 139 -2.98 16.86 -5.62
CA MET A 139 -2.25 17.12 -4.37
C MET A 139 -0.74 16.90 -4.55
N ARG A 140 -0.33 15.88 -5.32
CA ARG A 140 1.07 15.69 -5.69
C ARG A 140 1.59 16.83 -6.55
N TYR A 141 0.83 17.27 -7.55
CA TYR A 141 1.24 18.35 -8.43
C TYR A 141 1.42 19.68 -7.66
N MET A 142 0.51 20.01 -6.73
CA MET A 142 0.63 21.19 -5.88
C MET A 142 1.92 21.22 -5.06
N THR A 143 2.45 20.05 -4.66
CA THR A 143 3.71 19.98 -3.89
C THR A 143 4.95 20.21 -4.73
N MET A 144 4.84 20.07 -6.05
CA MET A 144 5.91 20.34 -7.01
C MET A 144 5.99 21.84 -7.34
N LEU A 145 4.89 22.57 -7.16
CA LEU A 145 4.83 24.02 -7.30
C LEU A 145 5.46 24.68 -6.07
N LYS A 146 6.76 25.01 -6.16
CA LYS A 146 7.43 25.86 -5.17
C LYS A 146 7.21 27.33 -5.55
N VAL A 147 6.73 28.12 -4.61
CA VAL A 147 6.51 29.56 -4.82
C VAL A 147 7.74 30.32 -4.34
N GLY A 148 8.35 31.12 -5.22
CA GLY A 148 9.52 31.95 -4.91
C GLY A 148 10.87 31.38 -5.39
N PRO A 149 11.97 32.09 -5.11
CA PRO A 149 13.32 31.67 -5.52
C PRO A 149 13.72 30.34 -4.86
N LYS A 150 14.53 29.54 -5.57
CA LYS A 150 14.98 28.21 -5.14
C LYS A 150 15.84 28.26 -3.86
N GLU A 151 16.48 29.39 -3.61
CA GLU A 151 17.35 29.60 -2.45
C GLU A 151 16.54 30.05 -1.23
N PRO A 152 16.63 29.33 -0.09
CA PRO A 152 15.84 29.61 1.11
C PRO A 152 16.21 30.93 1.80
N GLU A 153 17.36 31.52 1.49
CA GLU A 153 17.81 32.82 2.04
C GLU A 153 17.13 34.02 1.38
N GLN A 154 16.63 33.88 0.15
CA GLN A 154 15.95 34.95 -0.59
C GLN A 154 14.42 34.90 -0.44
N GLN A 155 13.89 33.91 0.30
CA GLN A 155 12.45 33.76 0.49
C GLN A 155 11.94 34.69 1.58
N THR A 156 10.89 35.46 1.27
CA THR A 156 10.15 36.22 2.28
C THR A 156 9.49 35.27 3.29
N MET A 157 9.30 35.71 4.53
CA MET A 157 8.64 34.91 5.58
C MET A 157 7.30 34.30 5.11
N MET A 158 6.52 35.06 4.33
CA MET A 158 5.26 34.61 3.76
C MET A 158 5.44 33.46 2.74
N GLN A 159 6.46 33.53 1.87
CA GLN A 159 6.79 32.47 0.92
C GLN A 159 7.27 31.20 1.62
N ARG A 160 8.03 31.36 2.71
CA ARG A 160 8.51 30.24 3.54
C ARG A 160 7.34 29.51 4.23
N VAL A 161 6.37 30.26 4.74
CA VAL A 161 5.14 29.70 5.34
C VAL A 161 4.30 28.97 4.28
N ILE A 162 4.13 29.57 3.10
CA ILE A 162 3.40 28.93 1.98
C ILE A 162 4.07 27.63 1.56
N ASN A 163 5.39 27.63 1.32
CA ASN A 163 6.14 26.44 0.91
C ASN A 163 6.12 25.34 1.99
N LYS A 164 6.20 25.71 3.28
CA LYS A 164 6.10 24.75 4.39
C LYS A 164 4.70 24.16 4.51
N SER A 165 3.67 24.96 4.26
CA SER A 165 2.27 24.52 4.24
C SER A 165 2.00 23.58 3.07
N LEU A 166 2.47 23.92 1.86
CA LEU A 166 2.39 23.06 0.68
C LEU A 166 3.13 21.74 0.89
N TRP A 167 4.31 21.77 1.51
CA TRP A 167 5.04 20.57 1.89
C TRP A 167 4.27 19.70 2.89
N LEU A 168 3.64 20.30 3.91
CA LEU A 168 2.86 19.58 4.92
C LEU A 168 1.58 18.95 4.35
N ILE A 169 0.85 19.68 3.51
CA ILE A 169 -0.27 19.13 2.71
C ILE A 169 0.25 17.98 1.83
N GLY A 170 1.46 18.14 1.31
CA GLY A 170 2.17 17.14 0.55
C GLY A 170 2.63 15.91 1.30
N THR A 171 2.88 15.97 2.59
CA THR A 171 3.24 14.77 3.36
C THR A 171 1.98 14.03 3.80
N SER A 172 0.90 14.78 4.04
CA SER A 172 -0.37 14.26 4.56
C SER A 172 -1.38 13.81 3.50
N ARG A 173 -1.06 13.88 2.19
CA ARG A 173 -2.00 13.61 1.07
C ARG A 173 -2.83 12.35 1.27
N ASN A 174 -2.18 11.24 1.61
CA ASN A 174 -2.84 9.95 1.78
C ASN A 174 -3.82 9.96 2.96
N ALA A 175 -3.44 10.57 4.09
CA ALA A 175 -4.31 10.69 5.26
C ALA A 175 -5.51 11.61 4.98
N VAL A 176 -5.27 12.76 4.36
CA VAL A 176 -6.31 13.71 3.96
C VAL A 176 -7.31 13.05 3.02
N LEU A 177 -6.82 12.32 2.00
CA LEU A 177 -7.67 11.62 1.05
C LEU A 177 -8.55 10.57 1.75
N VAL A 178 -7.95 9.73 2.61
CA VAL A 178 -8.68 8.68 3.33
C VAL A 178 -9.78 9.27 4.23
N ILE A 179 -9.50 10.37 4.92
CA ILE A 179 -10.49 11.05 5.77
C ILE A 179 -11.64 11.61 4.93
N ILE A 180 -11.34 12.31 3.83
CA ILE A 180 -12.36 12.89 2.94
C ILE A 180 -13.22 11.79 2.32
N CYS A 181 -12.60 10.73 1.77
CA CYS A 181 -13.32 9.62 1.16
C CYS A 181 -14.18 8.88 2.20
N GLY A 182 -13.68 8.72 3.42
CA GLY A 182 -14.43 8.13 4.54
C GLY A 182 -15.66 8.97 4.90
N LEU A 183 -15.54 10.30 4.94
CA LEU A 183 -16.66 11.20 5.22
C LEU A 183 -17.71 11.19 4.10
N VAL A 184 -17.27 11.24 2.83
CA VAL A 184 -18.15 11.13 1.66
C VAL A 184 -18.87 9.77 1.66
N GLY A 185 -18.13 8.69 1.94
CA GLY A 185 -18.68 7.35 2.10
C GLY A 185 -19.73 7.25 3.19
N TYR A 186 -19.48 7.85 4.35
CA TYR A 186 -20.41 7.88 5.48
C TYR A 186 -21.70 8.65 5.15
N GLN A 187 -21.58 9.81 4.49
CA GLN A 187 -22.72 10.62 4.08
C GLN A 187 -23.60 9.89 3.05
N LEU A 188 -23.00 9.25 2.06
CA LEU A 188 -23.72 8.48 1.05
C LEU A 188 -24.37 7.22 1.64
N SER A 189 -23.71 6.57 2.60
CA SER A 189 -24.29 5.42 3.32
C SER A 189 -25.53 5.79 4.16
N GLN A 190 -25.60 7.01 4.70
CA GLN A 190 -26.81 7.47 5.41
C GLN A 190 -27.99 7.73 4.47
N GLN A 191 -27.74 7.96 3.18
CA GLN A 191 -28.78 8.22 2.17
C GLN A 191 -29.37 6.94 1.55
N GLY A 192 -28.90 5.76 1.95
CA GLY A 192 -29.48 4.47 1.54
C GLY A 192 -29.04 3.94 0.17
N GLU A 193 -28.37 4.74 -0.65
CA GLU A 193 -27.71 4.30 -1.87
C GLU A 193 -26.19 4.33 -1.66
N ALA A 194 -25.59 3.17 -1.41
CA ALA A 194 -24.13 3.04 -1.49
C ALA A 194 -23.75 2.58 -2.91
N PRO A 195 -23.38 3.49 -3.83
CA PRO A 195 -23.05 3.13 -5.21
C PRO A 195 -21.74 2.33 -5.33
N PHE A 196 -20.96 2.21 -4.25
CA PHE A 196 -19.67 1.51 -4.16
C PHE A 196 -19.64 0.48 -3.01
N LYS A 197 -18.74 -0.48 -3.09
CA LYS A 197 -18.59 -1.53 -2.06
C LYS A 197 -17.97 -0.93 -0.80
N LEU A 198 -18.71 -0.95 0.30
CA LEU A 198 -18.16 -0.58 1.62
C LEU A 198 -17.32 -1.74 2.16
N ILE A 199 -16.07 -1.46 2.53
CA ILE A 199 -15.19 -2.44 3.15
C ILE A 199 -15.68 -2.68 4.58
N GLY A 200 -16.13 -3.89 4.89
CA GLY A 200 -16.58 -4.28 6.23
C GLY A 200 -18.09 -4.50 6.39
N THR A 201 -18.89 -4.35 5.32
CA THR A 201 -20.25 -4.91 5.27
C THR A 201 -20.18 -6.41 4.93
N PRO A 202 -20.98 -7.27 5.58
CA PRO A 202 -21.00 -8.71 5.31
C PRO A 202 -21.40 -9.04 3.86
#